data_AF-A0A3A1WJX0-F1
#
_entry.id   AF-A0A3A1WJX0-F1
#
_cell.length_a   1.000
_cell.length_b   1.000
_cell.length_c   1.000
_cell.angle_alpha   90.00
_cell.angle_beta   90.00
_cell.angle_gamma   90.00
#
_symmetry.space_group_name_H-M   'P 1'
#
loop_
_entity.id
_entity.type
_entity.pdbx_description
1 polymer ?
#
loop_
_entity_poly.entity_id
_entity_poly.type
_entity_poly.pdbx_seq_one_letter_code
_entity_poly.pdbx_strand_id
1 'polypeptide(L)'
;MTVEEFIALRKRLGLTQTQLANYLGMSLRAIQDIENGRSALRLVHVLAIERLSLSIGSALGNLSMIHPTALAEARSAAALRPLSQPG
;
A
#
# COMPACT_ATOMS: atom_id res chain seq x y z
N MET A 1 -5.64 -1.67 -10.15
CA MET A 1 -5.28 -2.76 -9.24
C MET A 1 -6.29 -3.90 -9.37
N THR A 2 -5.90 -5.02 -9.95
CA THR A 2 -6.64 -6.29 -9.94
C THR A 2 -6.39 -7.04 -8.62
N VAL A 3 -7.09 -8.16 -8.40
CA VAL A 3 -6.85 -9.02 -7.24
C VAL A 3 -5.44 -9.62 -7.28
N GLU A 4 -4.96 -10.00 -8.46
CA GLU A 4 -3.61 -10.53 -8.66
C GLU A 4 -2.54 -9.49 -8.31
N GLU A 5 -2.74 -8.23 -8.73
CA GLU A 5 -1.85 -7.12 -8.40
C GLU A 5 -1.85 -6.82 -6.89
N PHE A 6 -3.01 -6.91 -6.24
CA PHE A 6 -3.14 -6.76 -4.78
C PHE A 6 -2.36 -7.84 -4.03
N ILE A 7 -2.50 -9.11 -4.45
CA ILE A 7 -1.76 -10.25 -3.89
C ILE A 7 -0.25 -10.08 -4.11
N ALA A 8 0.15 -9.68 -5.32
CA ALA A 8 1.54 -9.47 -5.68
C ALA A 8 2.17 -8.36 -4.83
N LEU A 9 1.46 -7.25 -4.62
CA LEU A 9 1.92 -6.16 -3.76
C LEU A 9 2.09 -6.63 -2.31
N ARG A 10 1.10 -7.35 -1.74
CA ARG A 10 1.23 -7.92 -0.38
C ARG A 10 2.48 -8.79 -0.25
N LYS A 11 2.70 -9.69 -1.21
CA LYS A 11 3.87 -10.59 -1.21
C LYS A 11 5.18 -9.81 -1.34
N ARG A 12 5.22 -8.78 -2.19
CA ARG A 12 6.40 -7.89 -2.34
C ARG A 12 6.72 -7.14 -1.04
N LEU A 13 5.69 -6.79 -0.27
CA LEU A 13 5.86 -6.19 1.06
C LEU A 13 6.29 -7.20 2.14
N GLY A 14 6.44 -8.48 1.80
CA GLY A 14 6.83 -9.54 2.74
C GLY A 14 5.74 -9.92 3.74
N LEU A 15 4.48 -9.57 3.46
CA LEU A 15 3.38 -9.74 4.40
C LEU A 15 2.63 -11.07 4.18
N THR A 16 2.32 -11.74 5.28
CA THR A 16 1.28 -12.78 5.31
C THR A 16 -0.12 -12.17 5.17
N GLN A 17 -1.13 -12.98 4.84
CA GLN A 17 -2.53 -12.52 4.82
C GLN A 17 -2.98 -11.99 6.19
N THR A 18 -2.55 -12.62 7.29
CA THR A 18 -2.86 -12.19 8.65
C THR A 18 -2.23 -10.85 8.98
N GLN A 19 -0.96 -10.63 8.59
CA GLN A 19 -0.31 -9.34 8.79
C GLN A 19 -0.99 -8.24 7.98
N LEU A 20 -1.35 -8.51 6.72
CA LEU A 20 -2.10 -7.54 5.92
C LEU A 20 -3.44 -7.21 6.57
N ALA A 21 -4.19 -8.23 7.02
CA ALA A 21 -5.45 -8.04 7.72
C ALA A 21 -5.30 -7.09 8.93
N ASN A 22 -4.27 -7.31 9.75
CA ASN A 22 -3.96 -6.45 10.90
C ASN A 22 -3.63 -5.02 10.48
N TYR A 23 -2.81 -4.83 9.44
CA TYR A 23 -2.47 -3.48 8.95
C TYR A 23 -3.67 -2.74 8.37
N LEU A 24 -4.61 -3.44 7.74
CA LEU A 24 -5.79 -2.84 7.12
C LEU A 24 -6.99 -2.73 8.08
N GLY A 25 -6.87 -3.21 9.32
CA GLY A 25 -7.99 -3.25 10.26
C GLY A 25 -9.13 -4.17 9.80
N MET A 26 -8.79 -5.25 9.10
CA MET A 26 -9.73 -6.22 8.54
C MET A 26 -9.58 -7.59 9.21
N SER A 27 -10.60 -8.44 9.10
CA SER A 27 -10.45 -9.84 9.50
C SER A 27 -9.62 -10.61 8.48
N LEU A 28 -8.91 -11.67 8.92
CA LEU A 28 -8.21 -12.58 8.01
C LEU A 28 -9.14 -13.14 6.94
N ARG A 29 -10.37 -13.50 7.32
CA ARG A 29 -11.39 -14.01 6.41
C ARG A 29 -11.72 -13.02 5.30
N ALA A 30 -11.83 -11.73 5.61
CA ALA A 30 -12.11 -10.71 4.60
C ALA A 30 -10.98 -10.61 3.56
N ILE A 31 -9.71 -10.64 4.01
CA ILE A 31 -8.56 -10.69 3.09
C ILE A 31 -8.58 -11.96 2.24
N GLN A 32 -8.85 -13.12 2.84
CA GLN A 32 -8.96 -14.38 2.10
C GLN A 32 -10.10 -14.37 1.09
N ASP A 33 -11.25 -13.80 1.42
CA ASP A 33 -12.40 -13.72 0.51
C ASP A 33 -12.09 -12.80 -0.67
N ILE A 34 -11.36 -11.69 -0.45
CA ILE A 34 -10.87 -10.83 -1.53
C ILE A 34 -9.86 -11.57 -2.41
N GLU A 35 -8.81 -12.16 -1.82
CA GLU A 35 -7.73 -12.82 -2.57
C GLU A 35 -8.21 -14.07 -3.34
N ASN A 36 -9.28 -14.71 -2.89
CA ASN A 36 -9.89 -15.86 -3.58
C ASN A 36 -11.06 -15.47 -4.51
N GLY A 37 -11.32 -14.17 -4.70
CA GLY A 37 -12.41 -13.69 -5.58
C GLY A 37 -13.84 -13.94 -5.06
N ARG A 38 -13.99 -14.34 -3.78
CA ARG A 38 -15.30 -14.47 -3.12
C ARG A 38 -15.88 -13.12 -2.67
N SER A 39 -15.05 -12.08 -2.62
CA SER A 39 -15.45 -10.71 -2.35
C SER A 39 -14.75 -9.75 -3.30
N ALA A 40 -15.46 -8.70 -3.70
CA ALA A 40 -14.90 -7.71 -4.62
C ALA A 40 -13.75 -6.92 -3.96
N LEU A 41 -12.66 -6.73 -4.71
CA LEU A 41 -11.64 -5.75 -4.38
C LEU A 41 -12.19 -4.35 -4.64
N ARG A 42 -12.46 -3.59 -3.57
CA ARG A 42 -12.97 -2.22 -3.63
C ARG A 42 -11.83 -1.21 -3.55
N LEU A 43 -12.10 0.02 -4.00
CA LEU A 43 -11.14 1.12 -3.97
C LEU A 43 -10.51 1.35 -2.59
N VAL A 44 -11.28 1.22 -1.52
CA VAL A 44 -10.75 1.38 -0.14
C VAL A 44 -9.61 0.39 0.17
N HIS A 45 -9.68 -0.85 -0.32
CA HIS A 45 -8.61 -1.83 -0.12
C HIS A 45 -7.35 -1.46 -0.91
N VAL A 46 -7.54 -0.98 -2.14
CA VAL A 46 -6.47 -0.52 -3.03
C VAL A 46 -5.73 0.65 -2.39
N LEU A 47 -6.44 1.70 -2.01
CA LEU A 47 -5.85 2.87 -1.37
C LEU A 47 -5.11 2.51 -0.07
N ALA A 48 -5.69 1.59 0.72
CA ALA A 48 -5.08 1.19 1.99
C ALA A 48 -3.76 0.42 1.79
N ILE A 49 -3.69 -0.53 0.84
CA ILE A 49 -2.43 -1.25 0.56
C ILE A 49 -1.39 -0.36 -0.12
N GLU A 50 -1.80 0.59 -0.95
CA GLU A 50 -0.90 1.58 -1.56
C GLU A 50 -0.27 2.47 -0.48
N ARG A 51 -1.08 2.99 0.44
CA ARG A 51 -0.62 3.76 1.61
C ARG A 51 0.30 2.93 2.51
N LEU A 52 -0.01 1.64 2.72
CA LEU A 52 0.86 0.74 3.47
C LEU A 52 2.22 0.55 2.78
N SER A 53 2.22 0.41 1.45
CA SER A 53 3.45 0.26 0.66
C SER A 53 4.37 1.49 0.79
N LEU A 54 3.79 2.69 0.83
CA LEU A 54 4.52 3.93 1.09
C LEU A 54 5.12 3.93 2.49
N SER A 55 4.33 3.55 3.50
CA SER A 55 4.80 3.50 4.89
C SER A 55 5.97 2.54 5.06
N ILE A 56 5.88 1.32 4.54
CA ILE A 56 6.92 0.29 4.65
C ILE A 56 8.14 0.69 3.81
N GLY A 57 7.94 1.07 2.54
CA GLY A 57 9.04 1.45 1.65
C GLY A 57 9.81 2.67 2.15
N SER A 58 9.11 3.67 2.71
CA SER A 58 9.75 4.84 3.33
C SER A 58 10.55 4.45 4.58
N ALA A 59 10.00 3.60 5.46
CA ALA A 59 10.69 3.18 6.67
C ALA A 59 11.96 2.35 6.37
N LEU A 60 11.94 1.57 5.29
CA LEU A 60 13.07 0.75 4.85
C LEU A 60 14.04 1.48 3.92
N GLY A 61 13.74 2.72 3.51
CA GLY A 61 14.53 3.44 2.51
C GLY A 61 14.55 2.75 1.13
N ASN A 62 13.51 1.97 0.80
CA ASN A 62 13.45 1.17 -0.42
C ASN A 62 12.25 1.56 -1.30
N LEU A 63 12.49 2.43 -2.27
CA LEU A 63 11.45 2.94 -3.17
C LEU A 63 10.84 1.86 -4.07
N SER A 64 11.54 0.74 -4.33
CA SER A 64 11.03 -0.35 -5.18
C SER A 64 9.84 -1.10 -4.55
N MET A 65 9.66 -0.96 -3.24
CA MET A 65 8.53 -1.56 -2.51
C MET A 65 7.26 -0.74 -2.64
N ILE A 66 7.38 0.57 -2.90
CA ILE A 66 6.26 1.51 -2.94
C ILE A 66 5.47 1.30 -4.24
N HIS A 67 4.14 1.29 -4.14
CA HIS A 67 3.29 1.24 -5.32
C HIS A 67 3.48 2.51 -6.18
N PRO A 68 3.51 2.42 -7.53
CA PRO A 68 3.82 3.57 -8.39
C PRO A 68 2.94 4.80 -8.17
N THR A 69 1.64 4.62 -7.94
CA THR A 69 0.70 5.72 -7.65
C THR A 69 1.09 6.45 -6.37
N ALA A 70 1.29 5.72 -5.26
CA ALA A 70 1.68 6.30 -3.98
C ALA A 70 3.06 6.98 -4.05
N LEU A 71 3.99 6.45 -4.85
CA LEU A 71 5.30 7.07 -5.07
C LEU A 71 5.18 8.38 -5.87
N ALA A 72 4.35 8.40 -6.90
CA ALA A 72 4.09 9.60 -7.69
C ALA A 72 3.43 10.69 -6.84
N GLU A 73 2.42 10.35 -6.04
CA GLU A 73 1.78 11.28 -5.10
C GLU A 73 2.76 11.85 -4.07
N ALA A 74 3.59 11.00 -3.46
CA ALA A 74 4.59 11.45 -2.50
C ALA A 74 5.62 12.41 -3.13
N ARG A 75 6.03 12.15 -4.38
CA ARG A 75 6.93 13.04 -5.14
C ARG A 75 6.28 14.37 -5.45
N SER A 76 5.04 14.36 -5.93
CA SER A 76 4.27 15.58 -6.20
C SER A 76 4.11 16.41 -4.93
N ALA A 77 3.79 15.78 -3.79
CA ALA A 77 3.69 16.45 -2.50
C ALA A 77 5.03 17.05 -2.04
N ALA A 78 6.15 16.34 -2.24
CA ALA A 78 7.48 16.85 -1.92
C ALA A 78 7.86 18.07 -2.77
N ALA A 79 7.45 18.11 -4.04
CA ALA A 79 7.71 19.22 -4.96
C ALA A 79 6.90 20.49 -4.62
N LEU A 80 5.80 20.38 -3.88
CA LEU A 80 4.99 21.53 -3.43
C LEU A 80 5.62 22.33 -2.28
N ARG A 81 6.76 21.89 -1.73
CA ARG A 81 7.46 22.63 -0.67
C ARG A 81 8.39 23.68 -1.31
N PRO A 82 8.15 25.00 -1.13
CA PRO A 82 9.21 25.97 -1.38
C PRO A 82 10.31 25.75 -0.35
N LEU A 83 11.56 25.78 -0.79
CA LEU A 83 12.74 25.93 0.06
C LEU A 83 12.64 27.26 0.80
N SER A 84 11.95 27.27 1.92
CA SER A 84 11.95 28.39 2.86
C SER A 84 11.92 27.82 4.28
N GLN A 85 13.07 27.25 4.66
CA GLN A 85 13.46 27.21 6.06
C GLN A 85 13.96 28.62 6.40
N PRO A 86 13.38 29.36 7.37
CA PRO A 86 13.99 30.57 7.87
C PRO A 86 15.28 30.21 8.60
N GLY A 87 16.36 30.92 8.28
CA GLY A 87 17.64 30.87 9.00
C GLY A 87 17.59 31.55 10.36
#